data_AF-K2DUR7-F1
#
_entry.id   AF-K2DUR7-F1
#
_cell.length_a   1.000
_cell.length_b   1.000
_cell.length_c   1.000
_cell.angle_alpha   90.00
_cell.angle_beta   90.00
_cell.angle_gamma   90.00
#
_symmetry.space_group_name_H-M   'P 1'
#
loop_
_entity.id
_entity.type
_entity.pdbx_description
1 polymer ?
#
loop_
_entity_poly.entity_id
_entity_poly.type
_entity_poly.pdbx_seq_one_letter_code
_entity_poly.pdbx_strand_id
1 'polypeptide(L)'
;MLASPLRQALGAHLGQVLTPEIAAAIEVASESTQPVPWEKNTRTSLIELMSGNEDAANLVAMVADWSHVYDDLIDKDKPVADTQIHRAMWTLLAGLNLNPFFQKHSAILWPLLMSGVMNWHAANQMERSGCVEQLRIAHVLRYSGADVAMVSMLLAGGYEHAVSNAARCRLLAQYDTWAHYFKEHQAC
;
A
#
# COMPACT_ATOMS: atom_id res chain seq x y z
N MET A 1 24.94 -41.40 5.96
CA MET A 1 23.88 -40.58 5.33
C MET A 1 24.51 -39.79 4.20
N LEU A 2 24.40 -40.32 2.98
CA LEU A 2 25.00 -39.76 1.78
C LEU A 2 24.18 -38.56 1.32
N ALA A 3 24.81 -37.39 1.23
CA ALA A 3 24.20 -36.24 0.57
C ALA A 3 23.89 -36.63 -0.89
N SER A 4 22.67 -36.30 -1.35
CA SER A 4 22.21 -36.58 -2.71
C SER A 4 23.23 -36.06 -3.75
N PRO A 5 23.57 -36.83 -4.81
CA PRO A 5 24.47 -36.43 -5.88
C PRO A 5 24.08 -35.09 -6.53
N LEU A 6 22.79 -34.73 -6.48
CA LEU A 6 22.26 -33.46 -6.98
C LEU A 6 22.75 -32.24 -6.17
N ARG A 7 22.91 -32.38 -4.85
CA ARG A 7 23.36 -31.29 -3.95
C ARG A 7 24.85 -30.98 -4.14
N GLN A 8 25.64 -32.01 -4.43
CA GLN A 8 27.07 -31.87 -4.71
C GLN A 8 27.32 -31.31 -6.11
N ALA A 9 26.51 -31.71 -7.10
CA ALA A 9 26.54 -31.15 -8.46
C ALA A 9 26.09 -29.67 -8.51
N LEU A 10 25.04 -29.30 -7.75
CA LEU A 10 24.60 -27.91 -7.64
C LEU A 10 25.61 -27.04 -6.86
N GLY A 11 26.23 -27.55 -5.79
CA GLY A 11 27.23 -26.83 -5.01
C GLY A 11 28.51 -26.52 -5.80
N ALA A 12 28.93 -27.42 -6.70
CA ALA A 12 30.11 -27.22 -7.54
C ALA A 12 29.86 -26.25 -8.71
N HIS A 13 28.64 -26.20 -9.26
CA HIS A 13 28.29 -25.26 -10.33
C HIS A 13 27.88 -23.87 -9.81
N LEU A 14 27.25 -23.75 -8.64
CA LEU A 14 26.85 -22.45 -8.09
C LEU A 14 28.02 -21.66 -7.49
N GLY A 15 29.07 -22.34 -7.01
CA GLY A 15 30.29 -21.69 -6.51
C GLY A 15 31.11 -20.98 -7.59
N GLN A 16 30.87 -21.26 -8.87
CA GLN A 16 31.51 -20.58 -10.01
C GLN A 16 30.59 -19.57 -10.72
N VAL A 17 29.29 -19.54 -10.39
CA VAL A 17 28.27 -18.74 -11.09
C VAL A 17 27.80 -17.55 -10.25
N LEU A 18 28.12 -17.47 -8.96
CA LEU A 18 27.91 -16.25 -8.16
C LEU A 18 29.23 -15.50 -7.98
N THR A 19 29.81 -15.02 -9.09
CA THR A 19 30.88 -14.03 -8.98
C THR A 19 30.31 -12.74 -8.38
N PRO A 20 31.13 -11.87 -7.76
CA PRO A 20 30.68 -10.55 -7.33
C PRO A 20 29.98 -9.78 -8.46
N GLU A 21 30.39 -9.97 -9.72
CA GLU A 21 29.71 -9.37 -10.87
C GLU A 21 28.32 -9.96 -11.12
N ILE A 22 28.12 -11.27 -10.94
CA ILE A 22 26.81 -11.91 -11.13
C ILE A 22 25.89 -11.59 -9.95
N ALA A 23 26.41 -11.53 -8.72
CA ALA A 23 25.66 -11.07 -7.57
C ALA A 23 25.22 -9.60 -7.75
N ALA A 24 26.14 -8.72 -8.16
CA ALA A 24 25.84 -7.34 -8.48
C ALA A 24 24.90 -7.20 -9.68
N ALA A 25 25.02 -8.04 -10.71
CA ALA A 25 24.11 -8.04 -11.85
C ALA A 25 22.71 -8.54 -11.47
N ILE A 26 22.58 -9.48 -10.52
CA ILE A 26 21.29 -9.90 -9.96
C ILE A 26 20.71 -8.77 -9.10
N GLU A 27 21.53 -8.07 -8.32
CA GLU A 27 21.12 -6.92 -7.51
C GLU A 27 20.63 -5.76 -8.40
N VAL A 28 21.40 -5.42 -9.43
CA VAL A 28 21.06 -4.42 -10.48
C VAL A 28 19.86 -4.87 -11.33
N ALA A 29 19.69 -6.17 -11.59
CA ALA A 29 18.50 -6.69 -12.30
C ALA A 29 17.26 -6.75 -11.38
N SER A 30 17.46 -6.85 -10.07
CA SER A 30 16.38 -6.75 -9.07
C SER A 30 15.96 -5.31 -8.82
N GLU A 31 16.86 -4.36 -9.06
CA GLU A 31 16.55 -2.94 -9.24
C GLU A 31 15.84 -2.77 -10.59
N SER A 32 14.53 -3.01 -10.61
CA SER A 32 13.68 -2.68 -11.74
C SER A 32 13.94 -1.24 -12.21
N THR A 33 14.63 -1.10 -13.35
CA THR A 33 14.83 0.18 -14.07
C THR A 33 13.61 0.60 -14.87
N GLN A 34 12.54 -0.21 -14.87
CA GLN A 34 11.28 0.23 -15.45
C GLN A 34 10.71 1.36 -14.59
N PRO A 35 10.37 2.51 -15.19
CA PRO A 35 9.64 3.54 -14.47
C PRO A 35 8.36 2.90 -13.96
N VAL A 36 8.17 2.98 -12.65
CA VAL A 36 6.99 2.38 -12.03
C VAL A 36 5.76 3.02 -12.67
N PRO A 37 4.74 2.22 -13.06
CA PRO A 37 3.61 2.72 -13.85
C PRO A 37 2.61 3.49 -12.98
N TRP A 38 3.09 4.43 -12.18
CA TRP A 38 2.25 5.26 -11.32
C TRP A 38 1.42 6.21 -12.18
N GLU A 39 0.14 5.88 -12.34
CA GLU A 39 -0.85 6.89 -12.68
C GLU A 39 -0.97 7.86 -11.50
N LYS A 40 -1.04 9.17 -11.78
CA LYS A 40 -1.32 10.14 -10.71
C LYS A 40 -2.72 9.90 -10.16
N ASN A 41 -2.83 9.74 -8.85
CA ASN A 41 -4.11 9.74 -8.16
C ASN A 41 -4.77 11.12 -8.29
N THR A 42 -5.68 11.24 -9.26
CA THR A 42 -6.50 12.42 -9.52
C THR A 42 -7.97 12.12 -9.28
N ARG A 43 -8.78 13.15 -9.07
CA ARG A 43 -10.23 12.99 -8.96
C ARG A 43 -10.84 12.25 -10.16
N THR A 44 -10.37 12.55 -11.37
CA THR A 44 -10.82 11.86 -12.60
C THR A 44 -10.49 10.37 -12.55
N SER A 45 -9.23 10.02 -12.23
CA SER A 45 -8.82 8.61 -12.14
C SER A 45 -9.61 7.85 -11.07
N LEU A 46 -9.93 8.49 -9.93
CA LEU A 46 -10.74 7.86 -8.88
C LEU A 46 -12.18 7.64 -9.34
N ILE A 47 -12.80 8.61 -10.00
CA ILE A 47 -14.17 8.46 -10.52
C ILE A 47 -14.23 7.33 -11.56
N GLU A 48 -13.27 7.27 -12.48
CA GLU A 48 -13.16 6.18 -13.45
C GLU A 48 -13.00 4.82 -12.76
N LEU A 49 -12.09 4.74 -11.77
CA LEU A 49 -11.85 3.53 -11.00
C LEU A 49 -13.13 3.07 -10.27
N MET A 50 -13.95 4.01 -9.81
CA MET A 50 -15.25 3.76 -9.17
C MET A 50 -16.41 3.62 -10.15
N SER A 51 -16.15 3.31 -11.43
CA SER A 51 -17.19 3.11 -12.45
C SER A 51 -18.15 4.31 -12.60
N GLY A 52 -17.61 5.52 -12.45
CA GLY A 52 -18.38 6.77 -12.51
C GLY A 52 -19.08 7.15 -11.21
N ASN A 53 -18.97 6.36 -10.13
CA ASN A 53 -19.60 6.66 -8.86
C ASN A 53 -18.82 7.74 -8.08
N GLU A 54 -19.32 8.98 -8.13
CA GLU A 54 -18.68 10.12 -7.46
C GLU A 54 -18.67 10.00 -5.94
N ASP A 55 -19.72 9.46 -5.32
CA ASP A 55 -19.79 9.30 -3.87
C ASP A 55 -18.75 8.29 -3.37
N ALA A 56 -18.54 7.19 -4.09
CA ALA A 56 -17.48 6.23 -3.82
C ALA A 56 -16.09 6.86 -3.99
N ALA A 57 -15.88 7.64 -5.06
CA ALA A 57 -14.61 8.33 -5.28
C ALA A 57 -14.32 9.35 -4.17
N ASN A 58 -15.35 10.11 -3.76
CA ASN A 58 -15.26 11.06 -2.66
C ASN A 58 -14.96 10.35 -1.33
N LEU A 59 -15.56 9.18 -1.07
CA LEU A 59 -15.26 8.36 0.11
C LEU A 59 -13.78 7.98 0.14
N VAL A 60 -13.26 7.43 -0.96
CA VAL A 60 -11.86 6.99 -1.05
C VAL A 60 -10.91 8.17 -0.84
N ALA A 61 -11.20 9.32 -1.44
CA ALA A 61 -10.42 10.54 -1.24
C ALA A 61 -10.43 11.01 0.23
N MET A 62 -11.60 11.02 0.89
CA MET A 62 -11.71 11.39 2.30
C MET A 62 -10.89 10.46 3.21
N VAL A 63 -10.90 9.16 2.94
CA VAL A 63 -10.12 8.17 3.72
C VAL A 63 -8.63 8.37 3.49
N ALA A 64 -8.19 8.59 2.25
CA ALA A 64 -6.79 8.85 1.93
C ALA A 64 -6.27 10.13 2.58
N ASP A 65 -7.03 11.23 2.46
CA ASP A 65 -6.70 12.52 3.09
C ASP A 65 -6.59 12.38 4.61
N TRP A 66 -7.55 11.68 5.23
CA TRP A 66 -7.52 11.41 6.65
C TRP A 66 -6.30 10.57 7.05
N SER A 67 -5.97 9.51 6.29
CA SER A 67 -4.83 8.65 6.62
C SER A 67 -3.50 9.38 6.52
N HIS A 68 -3.30 10.26 5.52
CA HIS A 68 -2.07 11.06 5.42
C HIS A 68 -1.91 12.00 6.61
N VAL A 69 -3.00 12.68 7.03
CA VAL A 69 -2.96 13.54 8.21
C VAL A 69 -2.68 12.74 9.47
N TYR A 70 -3.27 11.55 9.60
CA TYR A 70 -3.03 10.68 10.75
C TYR A 70 -1.57 10.22 10.82
N ASP A 71 -0.98 9.84 9.68
CA ASP A 71 0.42 9.42 9.54
C ASP A 71 1.38 10.55 9.93
N ASP A 72 1.25 11.73 9.31
CA ASP A 72 2.08 12.90 9.60
C ASP A 72 2.03 13.31 11.09
N LEU A 73 0.85 13.18 11.74
CA LEU A 73 0.69 13.49 13.18
C LEU A 73 1.46 12.52 14.09
N ILE A 74 1.64 11.28 13.67
CA ILE A 74 2.31 10.25 14.46
C ILE A 74 3.81 10.28 14.19
N ASP A 75 4.21 10.34 12.93
CA ASP A 75 5.61 10.32 12.50
C ASP A 75 6.32 11.63 12.86
N LYS A 76 5.57 12.75 12.88
CA LYS A 76 6.09 14.08 13.23
C LYS A 76 7.26 14.52 12.34
N ASP A 77 7.34 13.98 11.13
CA ASP A 77 8.32 14.31 10.11
C ASP A 77 7.91 15.56 9.32
N LYS A 78 6.62 15.89 9.32
CA LYS A 78 6.04 17.06 8.65
C LYS A 78 5.14 17.87 9.58
N PRO A 79 5.16 19.22 9.46
CA PRO A 79 4.20 20.05 10.18
C PRO A 79 2.80 19.86 9.60
N VAL A 80 1.83 19.59 10.47
CA VAL A 80 0.41 19.51 10.13
C VAL A 80 -0.29 20.78 10.61
N ALA A 81 -0.97 21.49 9.71
CA ALA A 81 -1.70 22.70 10.08
C ALA A 81 -2.98 22.38 10.88
N ASP A 82 -3.35 23.25 11.81
CA ASP A 82 -4.59 23.12 12.61
C ASP A 82 -5.83 22.89 11.73
N THR A 83 -5.88 23.54 10.57
CA THR A 83 -6.99 23.40 9.60
C THR A 83 -7.07 21.98 9.01
N GLN A 84 -5.93 21.31 8.83
CA GLN A 84 -5.89 19.91 8.38
C GLN A 84 -6.35 18.97 9.49
N ILE A 85 -5.92 19.21 10.73
CA ILE A 85 -6.35 18.44 11.91
C ILE A 85 -7.87 18.57 12.09
N HIS A 86 -8.41 19.79 12.07
CA HIS A 86 -9.85 20.02 12.19
C HIS A 86 -10.64 19.34 11.06
N ARG A 87 -10.13 19.37 9.83
CA ARG A 87 -10.75 18.67 8.69
C ARG A 87 -10.74 17.16 8.88
N ALA A 88 -9.61 16.57 9.29
CA ALA A 88 -9.50 15.15 9.56
C ALA A 88 -10.49 14.69 10.64
N MET A 89 -10.63 15.47 11.72
CA MET A 89 -11.61 15.19 12.78
C MET A 89 -13.06 15.33 12.27
N TRP A 90 -13.35 16.33 11.45
CA TRP A 90 -14.67 16.47 10.82
C TRP A 90 -14.99 15.30 9.89
N THR A 91 -14.02 14.86 9.07
CA THR A 91 -14.17 13.71 8.19
C THR A 91 -14.58 12.46 8.97
N LEU A 92 -13.89 12.16 10.09
CA LEU A 92 -14.23 11.01 10.93
C LEU A 92 -15.60 11.14 11.62
N LEU A 93 -15.89 12.31 12.20
CA LEU A 93 -17.10 12.50 13.00
C LEU A 93 -18.35 12.57 12.12
N ALA A 94 -18.27 13.28 11.01
CA ALA A 94 -19.41 13.61 10.16
C ALA A 94 -19.20 13.23 8.70
N GLY A 95 -18.06 13.60 8.08
CA GLY A 95 -17.85 13.49 6.63
C GLY A 95 -18.10 12.08 6.06
N LEU A 96 -17.50 11.06 6.67
CA LEU A 96 -17.71 9.66 6.28
C LEU A 96 -19.18 9.26 6.44
N ASN A 97 -19.79 9.56 7.59
CA ASN A 97 -21.17 9.19 7.89
C ASN A 97 -22.21 9.94 7.04
N LEU A 98 -21.85 11.09 6.46
CA LEU A 98 -22.71 11.87 5.55
C LEU A 98 -22.53 11.49 4.07
N ASN A 99 -21.52 10.70 3.73
CA ASN A 99 -21.31 10.22 2.37
C ASN A 99 -22.38 9.17 2.00
N PRO A 100 -23.18 9.37 0.92
CA PRO A 100 -24.27 8.46 0.58
C PRO A 100 -23.81 7.02 0.30
N PHE A 101 -22.66 6.87 -0.36
CA PHE A 101 -22.08 5.55 -0.66
C PHE A 101 -21.67 4.83 0.62
N PHE A 102 -21.03 5.55 1.55
CA PHE A 102 -20.67 5.00 2.86
C PHE A 102 -21.90 4.60 3.68
N GLN A 103 -22.94 5.45 3.75
CA GLN A 103 -24.17 5.10 4.47
C GLN A 103 -24.76 3.79 3.96
N LYS A 104 -24.85 3.65 2.63
CA LYS A 104 -25.39 2.46 1.97
C LYS A 104 -24.57 1.19 2.23
N HIS A 105 -23.25 1.31 2.37
CA HIS A 105 -22.32 0.18 2.42
C HIS A 105 -21.52 0.05 3.74
N SER A 106 -21.89 0.84 4.76
CA SER A 106 -21.15 0.99 6.02
C SER A 106 -20.86 -0.35 6.72
N ALA A 107 -21.81 -1.28 6.72
CA ALA A 107 -21.63 -2.60 7.32
C ALA A 107 -20.47 -3.40 6.71
N ILE A 108 -20.11 -3.14 5.44
CA ILE A 108 -18.99 -3.78 4.74
C ILE A 108 -17.72 -2.94 4.88
N LEU A 109 -17.84 -1.62 4.86
CA LEU A 109 -16.70 -0.71 4.81
C LEU A 109 -16.06 -0.47 6.18
N TRP A 110 -16.83 -0.51 7.27
CA TRP A 110 -16.30 -0.35 8.63
C TRP A 110 -15.20 -1.35 9.00
N PRO A 111 -15.39 -2.67 8.79
CA PRO A 111 -14.34 -3.66 9.05
C PRO A 111 -13.04 -3.39 8.30
N LEU A 112 -13.10 -2.85 7.08
CA LEU A 112 -11.93 -2.54 6.27
C LEU A 112 -11.16 -1.35 6.85
N LEU A 113 -11.87 -0.30 7.27
CA LEU A 113 -11.25 0.85 7.97
C LEU A 113 -10.58 0.41 9.27
N MET A 114 -11.27 -0.41 10.07
CA MET A 114 -10.71 -0.97 11.31
C MET A 114 -9.46 -1.80 11.03
N SER A 115 -9.51 -2.68 10.02
CA SER A 115 -8.36 -3.49 9.61
C SER A 115 -7.21 -2.64 9.10
N GLY A 116 -7.49 -1.56 8.36
CA GLY A 116 -6.47 -0.64 7.87
C GLY A 116 -5.68 0.02 9.02
N VAL A 117 -6.39 0.50 10.05
CA VAL A 117 -5.75 1.08 11.24
C VAL A 117 -4.91 0.04 11.99
N MET A 118 -5.42 -1.17 12.19
CA MET A 118 -4.66 -2.25 12.84
C MET A 118 -3.42 -2.65 12.03
N ASN A 119 -3.54 -2.74 10.71
CA ASN A 119 -2.44 -3.07 9.82
C ASN A 119 -1.37 -1.97 9.79
N TRP A 120 -1.75 -0.70 9.82
CA TRP A 120 -0.81 0.42 9.95
C TRP A 120 -0.06 0.35 11.29
N HIS A 121 -0.75 0.06 12.40
CA HIS A 121 -0.10 -0.16 13.69
C HIS A 121 0.88 -1.35 13.66
N ALA A 122 0.54 -2.43 12.96
CA ALA A 122 1.41 -3.59 12.80
C ALA A 122 2.63 -3.24 11.94
N ALA A 123 2.45 -2.52 10.83
CA ALA A 123 3.53 -2.05 9.97
C ALA A 123 4.55 -1.21 10.75
N ASN A 124 4.08 -0.23 11.54
CA ASN A 124 4.95 0.63 12.35
C ASN A 124 5.70 -0.14 13.45
N GLN A 125 5.14 -1.23 13.98
CA GLN A 125 5.85 -2.10 14.91
C GLN A 125 6.92 -2.94 14.20
N MET A 126 6.59 -3.47 13.02
CA MET A 126 7.51 -4.25 12.18
C MET A 126 8.68 -3.42 11.68
N GLU A 127 8.45 -2.15 11.33
CA GLU A 127 9.48 -1.19 10.93
C GLU A 127 10.57 -1.02 11.98
N ARG A 128 10.18 -0.93 13.25
CA ARG A 128 11.12 -0.77 14.39
C ARG A 128 12.02 -1.99 14.60
N SER A 129 11.70 -3.14 14.00
CA SER A 129 12.52 -4.34 14.14
C SER A 129 13.80 -4.29 13.29
N GLY A 130 13.82 -3.49 12.21
CA GLY A 130 14.90 -3.48 11.20
C GLY A 130 15.07 -4.80 10.42
N CYS A 131 14.26 -5.82 10.70
CA CYS A 131 14.34 -7.12 10.03
C CYS A 131 13.81 -7.02 8.59
N VAL A 132 14.60 -7.43 7.60
CA VAL A 132 14.25 -7.34 6.17
C VAL A 132 12.88 -7.94 5.85
N GLU A 133 12.56 -9.11 6.41
CA GLU A 133 11.26 -9.74 6.13
C GLU A 133 10.09 -9.00 6.81
N GLN A 134 10.31 -8.43 7.99
CA GLN A 134 9.30 -7.59 8.63
C GLN A 134 9.11 -6.28 7.86
N LEU A 135 10.18 -5.68 7.33
CA LEU A 135 10.10 -4.50 6.47
C LEU A 135 9.32 -4.78 5.18
N ARG A 136 9.54 -5.94 4.54
CA ARG A 136 8.75 -6.30 3.34
C ARG A 136 7.26 -6.40 3.64
N ILE A 137 6.90 -7.00 4.78
CA ILE A 137 5.51 -7.11 5.21
C ILE A 137 4.94 -5.73 5.55
N ALA A 138 5.68 -4.92 6.32
CA ALA A 138 5.28 -3.57 6.70
C ALA A 138 5.02 -2.68 5.49
N HIS A 139 5.89 -2.75 4.47
CA HIS A 139 5.74 -2.02 3.22
C HIS A 139 4.41 -2.33 2.53
N VAL A 140 3.93 -3.58 2.59
CA VAL A 140 2.62 -3.94 2.02
C VAL A 140 1.48 -3.47 2.94
N LEU A 141 1.60 -3.70 4.25
CA LEU A 141 0.52 -3.44 5.21
C LEU A 141 0.18 -1.95 5.36
N ARG A 142 1.15 -1.04 5.20
CA ARG A 142 0.90 0.40 5.30
C ARG A 142 -0.05 0.93 4.22
N TYR A 143 -0.17 0.23 3.08
CA TYR A 143 -1.14 0.56 2.02
C TYR A 143 -2.48 -0.17 2.15
N SER A 144 -2.76 -0.80 3.29
CA SER A 144 -4.03 -1.50 3.52
C SER A 144 -5.26 -0.59 3.52
N GLY A 145 -5.09 0.74 3.67
CA GLY A 145 -6.16 1.71 3.40
C GLY A 145 -6.74 1.60 1.99
N ALA A 146 -5.95 1.15 1.01
CA ALA A 146 -6.40 0.90 -0.36
C ALA A 146 -7.44 -0.23 -0.47
N ASP A 147 -7.59 -1.08 0.56
CA ASP A 147 -8.61 -2.13 0.58
C ASP A 147 -10.02 -1.53 0.57
N VAL A 148 -10.19 -0.35 1.17
CA VAL A 148 -11.44 0.42 1.10
C VAL A 148 -11.75 0.80 -0.35
N ALA A 149 -10.75 1.21 -1.13
CA ALA A 149 -10.91 1.55 -2.54
C ALA A 149 -11.24 0.30 -3.38
N MET A 150 -10.57 -0.82 -3.15
CA MET A 150 -10.84 -2.08 -3.87
C MET A 150 -12.28 -2.57 -3.64
N VAL A 151 -12.74 -2.55 -2.39
CA VAL A 151 -14.12 -2.99 -2.08
C VAL A 151 -15.15 -1.96 -2.52
N SER A 152 -14.84 -0.65 -2.46
CA SER A 152 -15.70 0.39 -3.03
C SER A 152 -15.88 0.21 -4.54
N MET A 153 -14.81 -0.15 -5.26
CA MET A 153 -14.85 -0.46 -6.68
C MET A 153 -15.74 -1.68 -6.99
N LEU A 154 -15.69 -2.73 -6.17
CA LEU A 154 -16.60 -3.88 -6.26
C LEU A 154 -18.06 -3.48 -6.06
N LEU A 155 -18.32 -2.66 -5.04
CA LEU A 155 -19.68 -2.22 -4.69
C LEU A 155 -20.26 -1.24 -5.72
N ALA A 156 -19.41 -0.44 -6.38
CA ALA A 156 -19.82 0.54 -7.38
C ALA A 156 -19.97 -0.06 -8.79
N GLY A 157 -19.00 -0.86 -9.24
CA GLY A 157 -18.93 -1.38 -10.62
C GLY A 157 -19.21 -2.87 -10.77
N GLY A 158 -19.37 -3.60 -9.67
CA GLY A 158 -19.55 -5.06 -9.68
C GLY A 158 -18.23 -5.83 -9.81
N TYR A 159 -18.36 -7.16 -9.76
CA TYR A 159 -17.23 -8.10 -9.69
C TYR A 159 -16.26 -7.98 -10.87
N GLU A 160 -16.79 -8.04 -12.10
CA GLU A 160 -15.96 -8.01 -13.32
C GLU A 160 -15.16 -6.71 -13.44
N HIS A 161 -15.78 -5.58 -13.12
CA HIS A 161 -15.10 -4.28 -13.11
C HIS A 161 -13.98 -4.26 -12.07
N ALA A 162 -14.26 -4.76 -10.86
CA ALA A 162 -13.29 -4.76 -9.77
C ALA A 162 -12.08 -5.66 -10.03
N VAL A 163 -12.31 -6.89 -10.52
CA VAL A 163 -11.23 -7.81 -10.87
C VAL A 163 -10.36 -7.24 -11.99
N SER A 164 -10.98 -6.68 -13.03
CA SER A 164 -10.26 -6.10 -14.17
C SER A 164 -9.41 -4.88 -13.79
N ASN A 165 -9.73 -4.20 -12.69
CA ASN A 165 -9.06 -2.96 -12.27
C ASN A 165 -8.28 -3.09 -10.94
N ALA A 166 -8.24 -4.27 -10.30
CA ALA A 166 -7.63 -4.44 -8.98
C ALA A 166 -6.14 -4.06 -8.94
N ALA A 167 -5.38 -4.44 -9.97
CA ALA A 167 -3.97 -4.07 -10.09
C ALA A 167 -3.78 -2.55 -10.22
N ARG A 168 -4.59 -1.90 -11.08
CA ARG A 168 -4.59 -0.44 -11.22
C ARG A 168 -4.92 0.24 -9.90
N CYS A 169 -5.93 -0.25 -9.17
CA CYS A 169 -6.31 0.29 -7.86
C CYS A 169 -5.14 0.27 -6.86
N ARG A 170 -4.37 -0.82 -6.80
CA ARG A 170 -3.19 -0.92 -5.92
C ARG A 170 -2.09 0.04 -6.33
N LEU A 171 -1.79 0.12 -7.62
CA LEU A 171 -0.77 1.02 -8.15
C LEU A 171 -1.15 2.49 -7.95
N LEU A 172 -2.43 2.85 -8.04
CA LEU A 172 -2.89 4.23 -7.81
C LEU A 172 -2.76 4.65 -6.33
N ALA A 173 -2.85 3.70 -5.41
CA ALA A 173 -2.81 3.97 -3.96
C ALA A 173 -1.41 3.87 -3.35
N GLN A 174 -0.46 3.27 -4.06
CA GLN A 174 0.92 3.13 -3.60
C GLN A 174 1.74 4.31 -4.12
N TYR A 175 2.55 4.91 -3.24
CA TYR A 175 3.34 6.11 -3.53
C TYR A 175 4.85 5.89 -3.41
N ASP A 176 5.26 4.69 -3.02
CA ASP A 176 6.66 4.37 -2.80
C ASP A 176 7.07 3.01 -3.37
N THR A 177 8.35 2.91 -3.72
CA THR A 177 9.00 1.68 -4.17
C THR A 177 9.61 0.94 -2.99
N TRP A 178 9.75 -0.38 -3.13
CA TRP A 178 10.47 -1.18 -2.14
C TRP A 178 11.90 -0.70 -1.92
N ALA A 179 12.62 -0.33 -2.99
CA ALA A 179 14.02 0.10 -2.88
C ALA A 179 14.17 1.39 -2.06
N HIS A 180 13.28 2.36 -2.27
CA HIS A 180 13.25 3.60 -1.50
C HIS A 180 12.85 3.34 -0.05
N TYR A 181 11.72 2.65 0.17
CA TYR A 181 11.26 2.28 1.51
C TYR A 181 12.32 1.50 2.31
N PHE A 182 12.97 0.52 1.69
CA PHE A 182 14.01 -0.27 2.34
C PHE A 182 15.20 0.60 2.75
N LYS A 183 15.62 1.52 1.90
CA LYS A 183 16.71 2.45 2.20
C LYS A 183 16.38 3.36 3.40
N GLU A 184 15.14 3.80 3.52
CA GLU A 184 14.69 4.63 4.64
C GLU A 184 14.68 3.88 5.98
N HIS A 185 14.25 2.62 5.97
CA HIS A 185 14.00 1.86 7.20
C HIS A 185 15.08 0.83 7.58
N GLN A 186 16.07 0.56 6.73
CA GLN A 186 17.19 -0.36 7.05
C GLN A 186 18.21 0.25 8.04
N ALA A 187 18.22 1.57 8.22
CA ALA A 187 19.23 2.28 9.03
C ALA A 187 18.90 2.37 10.54
N CYS A 188 17.81 1.73 11.01
CA CYS A 188 17.49 1.61 12.43
C CYS A 188 18.06 0.32 13.04
#